data_AF-A0A671LP39-F1
#
_entry.id   AF-A0A671LP39-F1
#
_cell.length_a   1.000
_cell.length_b   1.000
_cell.length_c   1.000
_cell.angle_alpha   90.00
_cell.angle_beta   90.00
_cell.angle_gamma   90.00
#
_symmetry.space_group_name_H-M   'P 1'
#
loop_
_entity.id
_entity.type
_entity.pdbx_description
1 polymer ?
#
loop_
_entity_poly.entity_id
_entity_poly.type
_entity_poly.pdbx_seq_one_letter_code
_entity_poly.pdbx_strand_id
1 'polypeptide(L)'
;MTGSNSMSSGYCSLDEESDDFTFFTAKTSFFRQPQAKQVAKVVYEHETDGIPTSLTKEEIKAKIDDYNSKVTENGMKLSSDGTYTGFIKVYLKLRRPVTVFSVDGNSDNRTSFYLPNDAVKQLHISSTTMVREVIQGLLKKFMVQDNPRKFALYRLTRRDNLFQKLPLSECPLYLRLLAGPDLENLSFVLKENETGEVEWHAFSVPELQNFLIILEKEEKERMRQVEQRYAAYREKLLWALGQVESKPG
;
A
#
# COMPACT_ATOMS: atom_id res chain seq x y z
N MET A 1 -5.30 -69.20 25.16
CA MET A 1 -3.88 -69.06 24.77
C MET A 1 -3.87 -68.47 23.37
N THR A 2 -3.14 -67.35 23.21
CA THR A 2 -2.61 -66.72 21.95
C THR A 2 -3.65 -66.43 20.85
N GLY A 3 -4.08 -65.19 20.56
CA GLY A 3 -3.29 -64.00 20.21
C GLY A 3 -2.89 -64.10 18.73
N SER A 4 -3.43 -63.31 17.80
CA SER A 4 -2.92 -61.96 17.47
C SER A 4 -3.87 -61.14 16.57
N ASN A 5 -3.81 -59.82 16.74
CA ASN A 5 -4.43 -58.78 15.93
C ASN A 5 -3.85 -58.72 14.50
N SER A 6 -4.64 -58.20 13.55
CA SER A 6 -4.18 -57.20 12.57
C SER A 6 -5.36 -56.41 12.01
N MET A 7 -5.41 -55.12 12.36
CA MET A 7 -6.28 -54.10 11.76
C MET A 7 -5.70 -53.67 10.41
N SER A 8 -6.53 -53.45 9.40
CA SER A 8 -6.22 -52.48 8.34
C SER A 8 -7.51 -51.86 7.81
N SER A 9 -7.79 -50.66 8.30
CA SER A 9 -8.84 -49.75 7.87
C SER A 9 -8.30 -48.94 6.69
N GLY A 10 -8.67 -49.33 5.47
CA GLY A 10 -8.40 -48.55 4.27
C GLY A 10 -9.28 -47.31 4.23
N TYR A 11 -8.75 -46.19 4.73
CA TYR A 11 -9.24 -44.86 4.40
C TYR A 11 -8.87 -44.56 2.94
N CYS A 12 -9.87 -44.45 2.06
CA CYS A 12 -9.73 -43.80 0.76
C CYS A 12 -10.37 -42.43 0.90
N SER A 13 -9.62 -41.49 1.48
CA SER A 13 -9.97 -40.07 1.44
C SER A 13 -9.37 -39.49 0.16
N LEU A 14 -10.26 -39.12 -0.74
CA LEU A 14 -10.01 -38.18 -1.82
C LEU A 14 -9.62 -36.84 -1.20
N ASP A 15 -8.34 -36.52 -1.20
CA ASP A 15 -7.89 -35.13 -1.09
C ASP A 15 -7.69 -34.61 -2.51
N GLU A 16 -8.72 -33.92 -3.00
CA GLU A 16 -8.63 -32.90 -4.03
C GLU A 16 -7.74 -31.75 -3.51
N GLU A 17 -6.43 -31.82 -3.71
CA GLU A 17 -5.59 -30.62 -3.73
C GLU A 17 -5.64 -30.02 -5.14
N SER A 18 -6.79 -29.40 -5.43
CA SER A 18 -6.91 -28.31 -6.39
C SER A 18 -6.18 -27.09 -5.82
N ASP A 19 -4.85 -27.12 -5.82
CA ASP A 19 -4.10 -25.90 -5.64
C ASP A 19 -4.07 -25.14 -6.96
N ASP A 20 -5.02 -24.21 -7.06
CA ASP A 20 -4.98 -23.03 -7.91
C ASP A 20 -3.76 -22.17 -7.49
N PHE A 21 -2.56 -22.61 -7.83
CA PHE A 21 -1.34 -21.84 -7.60
C PHE A 21 -1.21 -20.78 -8.69
N THR A 22 -1.97 -19.69 -8.52
CA THR A 22 -1.73 -18.44 -9.24
C THR A 22 -0.30 -17.98 -8.94
N PHE A 23 0.61 -18.18 -9.90
CA PHE A 23 1.94 -17.61 -9.84
C PHE A 23 1.80 -16.08 -9.84
N PHE A 24 2.16 -15.44 -8.73
CA PHE A 24 2.30 -13.99 -8.65
C PHE A 24 3.61 -13.59 -9.36
N THR A 25 3.60 -13.65 -10.69
CA THR A 25 4.66 -13.03 -11.49
C THR A 25 4.49 -11.53 -11.37
N ALA A 26 5.42 -10.85 -10.70
CA ALA A 26 5.58 -9.41 -10.85
C ALA A 26 5.71 -9.13 -12.35
N LYS A 27 4.70 -8.50 -12.96
CA LYS A 27 4.76 -8.10 -14.37
C LYS A 27 5.81 -7.01 -14.50
N THR A 28 7.03 -7.43 -14.82
CA THR A 28 8.06 -6.55 -15.33
C THR A 28 7.79 -6.37 -16.83
N SER A 29 7.00 -5.34 -17.15
CA SER A 29 6.85 -4.89 -18.52
C SER A 29 8.18 -4.29 -18.99
N PHE A 30 9.01 -5.11 -19.64
CA PHE A 30 10.24 -4.69 -20.29
C PHE A 30 10.12 -4.75 -21.82
N PHE A 31 10.62 -3.67 -22.44
CA PHE A 31 10.97 -3.45 -23.86
C PHE A 31 9.86 -3.07 -24.85
N ARG A 32 9.71 -1.75 -25.07
CA ARG A 32 9.45 -1.18 -26.42
C ARG A 32 10.66 -0.34 -26.81
N GLN A 33 11.34 -0.75 -27.87
CA GLN A 33 12.49 -0.06 -28.47
C GLN A 33 12.06 1.30 -29.05
N PRO A 34 12.72 2.43 -28.74
CA PRO A 34 12.54 3.67 -29.48
C PRO A 34 13.50 3.69 -30.68
N GLN A 35 12.94 3.83 -31.88
CA GLN A 35 13.72 4.23 -33.05
C GLN A 35 14.25 5.66 -32.86
N ALA A 36 15.55 5.83 -33.12
CA ALA A 36 16.22 7.12 -33.09
C ALA A 36 15.62 8.07 -34.15
N LYS A 37 15.03 9.17 -33.69
CA LYS A 37 14.88 10.40 -34.48
C LYS A 37 15.41 11.56 -33.64
N GLN A 38 16.32 12.32 -34.26
CA GLN A 38 16.95 13.51 -33.69
C GLN A 38 15.88 14.53 -33.29
N VAL A 39 15.89 14.98 -32.04
CA VAL A 39 15.10 16.11 -31.56
C VAL A 39 16.04 17.10 -30.89
N ALA A 40 15.85 18.37 -31.25
CA ALA A 40 16.69 19.51 -30.94
C ALA A 40 16.99 19.68 -29.44
N LYS A 41 18.20 20.20 -29.15
CA LYS A 41 18.60 20.73 -27.84
C LYS A 41 17.58 21.77 -27.37
N VAL A 42 16.78 21.43 -26.37
CA VAL A 42 16.13 22.39 -25.50
C VAL A 42 16.96 22.46 -24.23
N VAL A 43 17.44 23.66 -23.94
CA VAL A 43 18.17 24.03 -22.74
C VAL A 43 17.24 23.79 -21.55
N TYR A 44 17.67 22.99 -20.57
CA TYR A 44 16.98 22.93 -19.29
C TYR A 44 17.31 24.21 -18.52
N GLU A 45 16.44 25.20 -18.65
CA GLU A 45 16.37 26.28 -17.67
C GLU A 45 15.87 25.67 -16.35
N HIS A 46 16.62 25.95 -15.27
CA HIS A 46 16.20 25.70 -13.92
C HIS A 46 15.00 26.60 -13.61
N GLU A 47 13.78 26.13 -13.87
CA GLU A 47 12.57 26.75 -13.32
C GLU A 47 12.45 26.36 -11.84
N THR A 48 13.00 27.21 -10.99
CA THR A 48 12.52 27.39 -9.62
C THR A 48 11.17 28.10 -9.67
N ASP A 49 10.05 27.36 -9.70
CA ASP A 49 8.69 27.90 -9.55
C ASP A 49 7.73 26.76 -9.15
N GLY A 50 6.84 26.86 -8.17
CA GLY A 50 6.51 27.96 -7.30
C GLY A 50 5.70 27.40 -6.11
N ILE A 51 5.81 28.08 -4.97
CA ILE A 51 4.87 27.96 -3.87
C ILE A 51 3.45 28.11 -4.47
N PRO A 52 2.51 27.19 -4.20
CA PRO A 52 1.14 27.32 -4.71
C PRO A 52 0.61 28.68 -4.28
N THR A 53 0.15 29.47 -5.25
CA THR A 53 -0.38 30.83 -5.07
C THR A 53 -1.24 30.87 -3.81
N SER A 54 -0.69 31.44 -2.73
CA SER A 54 -1.36 31.46 -1.44
C SER A 54 -2.54 32.40 -1.57
N LEU A 55 -3.76 31.88 -1.45
CA LEU A 55 -4.97 32.70 -1.41
C LEU A 55 -4.78 33.86 -0.43
N THR A 56 -5.30 35.04 -0.80
CA THR A 56 -5.30 36.18 0.10
C THR A 56 -6.19 35.92 1.31
N LYS A 57 -6.03 36.71 2.38
CA LYS A 57 -6.85 36.57 3.59
C LYS A 57 -8.34 36.78 3.29
N GLU A 58 -8.64 37.70 2.37
CA GLU A 58 -9.97 38.01 1.89
C GLU A 58 -10.58 36.83 1.11
N GLU A 59 -9.80 36.19 0.23
CA GLU A 59 -10.22 35.00 -0.52
C GLU A 59 -10.46 33.80 0.40
N ILE A 60 -9.59 33.59 1.39
CA ILE A 60 -9.76 32.54 2.41
C ILE A 60 -11.06 32.79 3.17
N LYS A 61 -11.30 34.04 3.61
CA LYS A 61 -12.54 34.40 4.31
C LYS A 61 -13.77 34.12 3.45
N ALA A 62 -13.77 34.57 2.20
CA ALA A 62 -14.88 34.34 1.28
C ALA A 62 -15.15 32.85 1.05
N LYS A 63 -14.08 32.02 0.89
CA LYS A 63 -14.23 30.57 0.77
C LYS A 63 -14.74 29.91 2.05
N ILE A 64 -14.32 30.39 3.23
CA ILE A 64 -14.82 29.90 4.51
C ILE A 64 -16.30 30.22 4.66
N ASP A 65 -16.72 31.44 4.29
CA ASP A 65 -18.13 31.85 4.34
C ASP A 65 -18.98 31.00 3.37
N ASP A 66 -18.51 30.78 2.14
CA ASP A 66 -19.17 29.87 1.17
C ASP A 66 -19.22 28.42 1.69
N TYR A 67 -18.13 27.91 2.26
CA TYR A 67 -18.07 26.57 2.85
C TYR A 67 -19.09 26.43 4.00
N ASN A 68 -19.10 27.41 4.91
CA ASN A 68 -19.97 27.41 6.10
C ASN A 68 -21.44 27.57 5.74
N SER A 69 -21.77 28.24 4.63
CA SER A 69 -23.16 28.34 4.15
C SER A 69 -23.76 26.98 3.75
N LYS A 70 -22.91 26.00 3.43
CA LYS A 70 -23.29 24.66 2.94
C LYS A 70 -23.25 23.59 4.03
N VAL A 71 -22.88 23.94 5.26
CA VAL A 71 -22.81 22.99 6.38
C VAL A 71 -23.54 23.51 7.60
N THR A 72 -24.26 22.64 8.29
CA THR A 72 -24.93 22.96 9.56
C THR A 72 -24.01 22.80 10.76
N GLU A 73 -23.02 21.91 10.65
CA GLU A 73 -22.04 21.58 11.69
C GLU A 73 -20.66 21.40 11.05
N ASN A 74 -19.60 21.43 11.88
CA ASN A 74 -18.22 21.18 11.43
C ASN A 74 -17.70 22.18 10.39
N GLY A 75 -18.18 23.43 10.45
CA GLY A 75 -17.66 24.54 9.65
C GLY A 75 -16.21 24.92 10.00
N MET A 76 -15.65 25.81 9.19
CA MET A 76 -14.30 26.35 9.40
C MET A 76 -14.34 27.68 10.14
N LYS A 77 -13.29 27.96 10.90
CA LYS A 77 -13.14 29.20 11.67
C LYS A 77 -11.83 29.90 11.30
N LEU A 78 -11.94 31.15 10.86
CA LEU A 78 -10.78 32.01 10.59
C LEU A 78 -10.28 32.62 11.90
N SER A 79 -8.97 32.57 12.11
CA SER A 79 -8.26 33.18 13.24
C SER A 79 -7.72 34.57 12.85
N SER A 80 -7.38 35.38 13.85
CA SER A 80 -6.88 36.75 13.65
C SER A 80 -5.57 36.80 12.89
N ASP A 81 -4.71 35.80 13.09
CA ASP A 81 -3.41 35.59 12.43
C ASP A 81 -3.52 35.13 10.97
N GLY A 82 -4.73 34.91 10.45
CA GLY A 82 -4.97 34.44 9.09
C GLY A 82 -4.91 32.92 8.93
N THR A 83 -4.59 32.17 9.99
CA THR A 83 -4.79 30.73 10.02
C THR A 83 -6.27 30.41 10.16
N TYR A 84 -6.67 29.19 9.83
CA TYR A 84 -8.03 28.74 10.05
C TYR A 84 -8.05 27.30 10.54
N THR A 85 -9.09 26.93 11.27
CA THR A 85 -9.30 25.55 11.73
C THR A 85 -10.59 25.00 11.17
N GLY A 86 -10.69 23.67 11.10
CA GLY A 86 -11.87 23.00 10.59
C GLY A 86 -11.71 21.49 10.68
N PHE A 87 -12.67 20.79 10.08
CA PHE A 87 -12.74 19.33 10.18
C PHE A 87 -12.43 18.65 8.85
N ILE A 88 -11.72 17.53 8.91
CA ILE A 88 -11.60 16.58 7.81
C ILE A 88 -12.07 15.20 8.27
N LYS A 89 -12.62 14.42 7.33
CA LYS A 89 -12.90 12.99 7.52
C LYS A 89 -11.85 12.19 6.76
N VAL A 90 -11.21 11.25 7.45
CA VAL A 90 -10.23 10.32 6.89
C VAL A 90 -10.78 8.91 7.02
N TYR A 91 -10.90 8.20 5.90
CA TYR A 91 -11.23 6.79 5.85
C TYR A 91 -9.96 5.97 6.03
N LEU A 92 -9.94 5.02 6.96
CA LEU A 92 -8.79 4.16 7.21
C LEU A 92 -9.01 2.83 6.49
N LYS A 93 -8.15 2.56 5.51
CA LYS A 93 -8.10 1.30 4.74
C LYS A 93 -6.74 0.66 4.93
N LEU A 94 -6.52 0.13 6.14
CA LEU A 94 -5.30 -0.58 6.52
C LEU A 94 -5.51 -2.08 6.33
N ARG A 95 -4.48 -2.82 5.94
CA ARG A 95 -4.53 -4.26 5.67
C ARG A 95 -3.46 -4.95 6.49
N ARG A 96 -3.61 -5.07 7.81
CA ARG A 96 -2.92 -6.07 8.65
C ARG A 96 -3.37 -6.02 10.11
N PRO A 97 -3.20 -7.12 10.86
CA PRO A 97 -3.16 -7.05 12.32
C PRO A 97 -2.04 -6.10 12.76
N VAL A 98 -2.43 -5.06 13.51
CA VAL A 98 -1.52 -4.06 14.05
C VAL A 98 -0.94 -4.60 15.36
N THR A 99 0.38 -4.56 15.52
CA THR A 99 1.02 -4.90 16.79
C THR A 99 0.80 -3.76 17.79
N VAL A 100 0.14 -4.03 18.92
CA VAL A 100 0.05 -3.12 20.06
C VAL A 100 0.71 -3.76 21.29
N PHE A 101 1.17 -2.94 22.24
CA PHE A 101 1.60 -3.46 23.55
C PHE A 101 0.39 -3.71 24.45
N SER A 102 0.35 -4.85 25.12
CA SER A 102 -0.51 -5.03 26.29
C SER A 102 -0.13 -4.03 27.38
N VAL A 103 -1.14 -3.53 28.10
CA VAL A 103 -0.98 -2.54 29.19
C VAL A 103 -0.22 -3.11 30.40
N ASP A 104 0.05 -4.42 30.39
CA ASP A 104 0.82 -5.11 31.40
C ASP A 104 2.25 -5.27 30.89
N GLY A 105 3.19 -4.54 31.49
CA GLY A 105 4.60 -4.36 31.08
C GLY A 105 5.49 -5.61 31.06
N ASN A 106 5.01 -6.73 30.50
CA ASN A 106 5.78 -7.92 30.22
C ASN A 106 6.12 -7.95 28.73
N SER A 107 7.42 -7.92 28.42
CA SER A 107 8.01 -7.54 27.14
C SER A 107 7.83 -8.52 25.97
N ASP A 108 6.86 -9.45 26.02
CA ASP A 108 6.73 -10.51 25.00
C ASP A 108 5.31 -10.77 24.49
N ASN A 109 4.32 -9.99 24.91
CA ASN A 109 2.93 -10.18 24.47
C ASN A 109 2.56 -9.20 23.34
N ARG A 110 3.12 -9.42 22.15
CA ARG A 110 2.66 -8.78 20.90
C ARG A 110 1.25 -9.28 20.58
N THR A 111 0.23 -8.49 20.90
CA THR A 111 -1.14 -8.80 20.49
C THR A 111 -1.45 -8.10 19.17
N SER A 112 -1.80 -8.89 18.16
CA SER A 112 -2.30 -8.45 16.87
C SER A 112 -3.75 -8.03 17.00
N PHE A 113 -4.04 -6.73 17.07
CA PHE A 113 -5.42 -6.26 16.99
C PHE A 113 -5.77 -5.85 15.56
N TYR A 114 -6.96 -6.25 15.13
CA TYR A 114 -7.55 -5.81 13.88
C TYR A 114 -8.10 -4.40 14.09
N LEU A 115 -7.59 -3.42 13.35
CA LEU A 115 -8.37 -2.20 13.15
C LEU A 115 -9.64 -2.61 12.37
N PRO A 116 -10.85 -2.25 12.81
CA PRO A 116 -12.05 -2.53 12.04
C PRO A 116 -11.86 -2.00 10.62
N ASN A 117 -12.07 -2.88 9.62
CA ASN A 117 -12.05 -2.47 8.22
C ASN A 117 -12.99 -1.26 8.04
N ASP A 118 -12.51 -0.23 7.34
CA ASP A 118 -13.24 0.99 7.02
C ASP A 118 -13.60 1.90 8.21
N ALA A 119 -12.75 1.96 9.24
CA ALA A 119 -12.87 2.98 10.28
C ALA A 119 -12.78 4.40 9.69
N VAL A 120 -13.72 5.27 10.04
CA VAL A 120 -13.70 6.68 9.65
C VAL A 120 -13.31 7.54 10.85
N LYS A 121 -12.31 8.41 10.67
CA LYS A 121 -11.91 9.37 11.68
C LYS A 121 -12.14 10.80 11.24
N GLN A 122 -12.95 11.52 12.00
CA GLN A 122 -13.03 12.97 11.91
C GLN A 122 -11.93 13.61 12.77
N LEU A 123 -11.21 14.55 12.19
CA LEU A 123 -10.10 15.28 12.81
C LEU A 123 -10.40 16.77 12.76
N HIS A 124 -10.21 17.47 13.88
CA HIS A 124 -10.15 18.93 13.93
C HIS A 124 -8.69 19.37 13.81
N ILE A 125 -8.37 20.11 12.76
CA ILE A 125 -7.00 20.47 12.39
C ILE A 125 -6.90 21.95 12.00
N SER A 126 -5.67 22.47 11.90
CA SER A 126 -5.39 23.82 11.40
C SER A 126 -5.06 23.82 9.91
N SER A 127 -5.07 25.00 9.30
CA SER A 127 -4.65 25.25 7.91
C SER A 127 -3.18 24.94 7.66
N THR A 128 -2.37 24.89 8.72
CA THR A 128 -0.94 24.57 8.70
C THR A 128 -0.64 23.10 8.97
N THR A 129 -1.66 22.31 9.36
CA THR A 129 -1.49 20.87 9.61
C THR A 129 -1.19 20.17 8.31
N MET A 130 -0.02 19.53 8.22
CA MET A 130 0.46 18.85 7.02
C MET A 130 0.08 17.37 7.00
N VAL A 131 0.12 16.77 5.82
CA VAL A 131 -0.20 15.34 5.61
C VAL A 131 0.61 14.43 6.53
N ARG A 132 1.91 14.69 6.73
CA ARG A 132 2.76 13.87 7.64
C ARG A 132 2.22 13.84 9.08
N GLU A 133 1.68 14.96 9.56
CA GLU A 133 1.17 15.11 10.92
C GLU A 133 -0.16 14.39 11.07
N VAL A 134 -1.01 14.44 10.03
CA VAL A 134 -2.25 13.66 9.95
C VAL A 134 -1.96 12.16 10.00
N ILE A 135 -1.01 11.68 9.19
CA ILE A 135 -0.61 10.26 9.18
C ILE A 135 -0.11 9.87 10.58
N GLN A 136 0.87 10.59 11.12
CA GLN A 136 1.45 10.28 12.43
C GLN A 136 0.42 10.32 13.57
N GLY A 137 -0.46 11.32 13.56
CA GLY A 137 -1.53 11.46 14.55
C GLY A 137 -2.54 10.31 14.49
N LEU A 138 -2.92 9.87 13.29
CA LEU A 138 -3.82 8.72 13.11
C LEU A 138 -3.15 7.42 13.56
N LEU A 139 -1.92 7.14 13.13
CA LEU A 139 -1.19 5.93 13.54
C LEU A 139 -1.02 5.86 15.05
N LYS A 140 -0.61 6.96 15.70
CA LYS A 140 -0.51 7.05 17.16
C LYS A 140 -1.86 6.78 17.84
N LYS A 141 -2.94 7.37 17.32
CA LYS A 141 -4.30 7.22 17.87
C LYS A 141 -4.78 5.77 17.83
N PHE A 142 -4.45 5.04 16.77
CA PHE A 142 -4.79 3.63 16.59
C PHE A 142 -3.68 2.68 17.06
N MET A 143 -2.70 3.20 17.81
CA MET A 143 -1.59 2.44 18.39
C MET A 143 -0.78 1.64 17.35
N VAL A 144 -0.73 2.12 16.11
CA VAL A 144 0.02 1.50 15.02
C VAL A 144 1.51 1.75 15.20
N GLN A 145 2.27 0.66 15.38
CA GLN A 145 3.73 0.72 15.60
C GLN A 145 4.56 0.68 14.33
N ASP A 146 3.96 0.33 13.21
CA ASP A 146 4.62 0.32 11.92
C ASP A 146 5.22 1.67 11.57
N ASN A 147 6.31 1.64 10.78
CA ASN A 147 6.97 2.85 10.30
C ASN A 147 5.94 3.72 9.55
N PRO A 148 5.75 5.01 9.92
CA PRO A 148 4.81 5.91 9.26
C PRO A 148 5.00 6.01 7.74
N ARG A 149 6.22 5.77 7.24
CA ARG A 149 6.53 5.73 5.79
C ARG A 149 5.84 4.58 5.04
N LYS A 150 5.37 3.56 5.74
CA LYS A 150 4.54 2.49 5.14
C LYS A 150 3.13 2.97 4.81
N PHE A 151 2.73 4.15 5.28
CA PHE A 151 1.39 4.68 5.08
C PHE A 151 1.44 5.94 4.23
N ALA A 152 0.36 6.17 3.51
CA ALA A 152 0.15 7.42 2.80
C ALA A 152 -1.31 7.85 2.88
N LEU A 153 -1.49 9.17 2.88
CA LEU A 153 -2.80 9.79 2.74
C LEU A 153 -3.06 10.00 1.25
N TYR A 154 -4.21 9.54 0.80
CA TYR A 154 -4.67 9.70 -0.57
C TYR A 154 -5.86 10.66 -0.59
N ARG A 155 -5.98 11.42 -1.67
CA ARG A 155 -7.23 12.06 -2.07
C ARG A 155 -7.98 11.18 -3.07
N LEU A 156 -9.28 11.17 -2.94
CA LEU A 156 -10.23 10.58 -3.88
C LEU A 156 -11.20 11.68 -4.32
N THR A 157 -11.38 11.84 -5.62
CA THR A 157 -12.31 12.79 -6.23
C THR A 157 -13.28 12.01 -7.12
N ARG A 158 -14.55 12.44 -7.18
CA ARG A 158 -15.57 11.80 -8.03
C ARG A 158 -15.19 11.74 -9.52
N ARG A 159 -14.39 12.69 -10.00
CA ARG A 159 -14.01 12.75 -11.43
C ARG A 159 -13.05 11.63 -11.81
N ASP A 160 -12.14 11.28 -10.92
CA ASP A 160 -11.02 10.40 -11.27
C ASP A 160 -11.26 8.97 -10.77
N ASN A 161 -12.07 8.76 -9.72
CA ASN A 161 -12.25 7.47 -9.04
C ASN A 161 -10.94 6.74 -8.69
N LEU A 162 -9.81 7.44 -8.76
CA LEU A 162 -8.47 6.95 -8.52
C LEU A 162 -7.92 7.56 -7.24
N PHE A 163 -7.24 6.73 -6.44
CA PHE A 163 -6.52 7.20 -5.27
C PHE A 163 -5.26 7.95 -5.71
N GLN A 164 -5.21 9.26 -5.46
CA GLN A 164 -4.01 10.05 -5.69
C GLN A 164 -3.27 10.30 -4.38
N LYS A 165 -2.01 9.84 -4.30
CA LYS A 165 -1.14 10.02 -3.12
C LYS A 165 -0.87 11.51 -2.89
N LEU A 166 -1.08 11.98 -1.67
CA LEU A 166 -0.77 13.36 -1.28
C LEU A 166 0.69 13.47 -0.83
N PRO A 167 1.44 14.50 -1.28
CA PRO A 167 2.75 14.84 -0.73
C PRO A 167 2.68 15.12 0.78
N LEU A 168 3.73 14.75 1.51
CA LEU A 168 3.80 14.91 2.97
C LEU A 168 3.79 16.37 3.45
N SER A 169 4.12 17.31 2.56
CA SER A 169 4.16 18.76 2.80
C SER A 169 2.84 19.47 2.52
N GLU A 170 1.86 18.82 1.89
CA GLU A 170 0.56 19.44 1.63
C GLU A 170 -0.27 19.59 2.91
N CYS A 171 -1.21 20.54 2.90
CA CYS A 171 -2.13 20.81 4.02
C CYS A 171 -3.55 20.30 3.67
N PRO A 172 -4.04 19.21 4.28
CA PRO A 172 -5.34 18.63 3.93
C PRO A 172 -6.53 19.56 4.17
N LEU A 173 -6.46 20.44 5.17
CA LEU A 173 -7.55 21.39 5.43
C LEU A 173 -7.68 22.43 4.30
N TYR A 174 -6.55 22.85 3.72
CA TYR A 174 -6.55 23.73 2.56
C TYR A 174 -7.20 23.07 1.36
N LEU A 175 -6.86 21.81 1.07
CA LEU A 175 -7.51 21.03 0.02
C LEU A 175 -9.02 20.89 0.25
N ARG A 176 -9.43 20.67 1.50
CA ARG A 176 -10.86 20.62 1.89
C ARG A 176 -11.56 21.95 1.65
N LEU A 177 -10.94 23.07 2.00
CA LEU A 177 -11.50 24.40 1.77
C LEU A 177 -11.70 24.67 0.27
N LEU A 178 -10.73 24.27 -0.56
CA LEU A 178 -10.83 24.43 -2.01
C LEU A 178 -11.92 23.56 -2.65
N ALA A 179 -12.07 22.31 -2.19
CA ALA A 179 -13.04 21.36 -2.73
C ALA A 179 -14.47 21.53 -2.20
N GLY A 180 -14.63 22.20 -1.06
CA GLY A 180 -15.90 22.34 -0.37
C GLY A 180 -16.24 21.16 0.56
N PRO A 181 -17.40 21.23 1.24
CA PRO A 181 -17.78 20.27 2.27
C PRO A 181 -18.23 18.91 1.74
N ASP A 182 -18.59 18.82 0.47
CA ASP A 182 -19.06 17.58 -0.16
C ASP A 182 -17.95 16.52 -0.20
N LEU A 183 -18.28 15.32 0.27
CA LEU A 183 -17.38 14.16 0.28
C LEU A 183 -17.17 13.58 -1.12
N GLU A 184 -18.10 13.81 -2.04
CA GLU A 184 -17.96 13.41 -3.44
C GLU A 184 -16.89 14.25 -4.17
N ASN A 185 -16.77 15.53 -3.81
CA ASN A 185 -15.75 16.40 -4.41
C ASN A 185 -14.34 16.03 -3.96
N LEU A 186 -14.21 15.62 -2.69
CA LEU A 186 -12.93 15.23 -2.11
C LEU A 186 -13.18 14.31 -0.92
N SER A 187 -12.46 13.20 -0.86
CA SER A 187 -12.40 12.29 0.29
C SER A 187 -10.95 11.94 0.60
N PHE A 188 -10.60 11.83 1.88
CA PHE A 188 -9.25 11.48 2.31
C PHE A 188 -9.21 10.03 2.77
N VAL A 189 -8.23 9.26 2.29
CA VAL A 189 -8.10 7.84 2.63
C VAL A 189 -6.69 7.55 3.08
N LEU A 190 -6.52 7.04 4.29
CA LEU A 190 -5.24 6.52 4.79
C LEU A 190 -5.13 5.06 4.36
N LYS A 191 -4.11 4.74 3.56
CA LYS A 191 -3.78 3.36 3.17
C LYS A 191 -2.35 3.04 3.56
N GLU A 192 -2.08 1.76 3.75
CA GLU A 192 -0.73 1.24 3.57
C GLU A 192 -0.34 1.46 2.10
N ASN A 193 0.88 1.92 1.84
CA ASN A 193 1.45 1.92 0.51
C ASN A 193 1.44 0.46 0.02
N GLU A 194 0.53 0.12 -0.89
CA GLU A 194 0.45 -1.21 -1.51
C GLU A 194 1.64 -1.49 -2.43
N THR A 195 2.59 -0.56 -2.51
CA THR A 195 3.70 -0.67 -3.43
C THR A 195 4.70 -1.71 -2.92
N GLY A 196 4.57 -2.90 -3.49
CA GLY A 196 5.73 -3.67 -3.93
C GLY A 196 6.66 -2.88 -4.87
N GLU A 197 6.33 -1.63 -5.24
CA GLU A 197 7.27 -0.65 -5.77
C GLU A 197 8.11 -0.04 -4.64
N VAL A 198 9.34 -0.52 -4.57
CA VAL A 198 10.39 0.06 -3.74
C VAL A 198 10.78 1.43 -4.33
N GLU A 199 10.85 2.47 -3.50
CA GLU A 199 11.36 3.79 -3.93
C GLU A 199 12.89 3.71 -4.14
N TRP A 200 13.31 3.11 -5.27
CA TRP A 200 14.72 2.82 -5.56
C TRP A 200 15.62 4.06 -5.52
N HIS A 201 15.09 5.23 -5.86
CA HIS A 201 15.82 6.51 -5.82
C HIS A 201 16.21 6.96 -4.40
N ALA A 202 15.62 6.38 -3.34
CA ALA A 202 15.94 6.68 -1.96
C ALA A 202 17.16 5.91 -1.42
N PHE A 203 17.66 4.93 -2.17
CA PHE A 203 18.84 4.13 -1.81
C PHE A 203 20.09 4.68 -2.49
N SER A 204 21.22 4.58 -1.81
CA SER A 204 22.52 4.89 -2.38
C SER A 204 22.92 3.87 -3.46
N VAL A 205 23.82 4.27 -4.37
CA VAL A 205 24.31 3.39 -5.44
C VAL A 205 24.87 2.04 -4.91
N PRO A 206 25.65 2.01 -3.80
CA PRO A 206 26.11 0.75 -3.21
C PRO A 206 24.98 -0.16 -2.71
N GLU A 207 23.92 0.42 -2.13
CA GLU A 207 22.76 -0.34 -1.67
C GLU A 207 22.00 -0.95 -2.85
N LEU A 208 21.83 -0.19 -3.93
CA LEU A 208 21.24 -0.69 -5.18
C LEU A 208 22.05 -1.83 -5.79
N GLN A 209 23.38 -1.74 -5.78
CA GLN A 209 24.27 -2.81 -6.25
C GLN A 209 24.12 -4.08 -5.39
N ASN A 210 24.01 -3.95 -4.08
CA ASN A 210 23.75 -5.09 -3.20
C ASN A 210 22.41 -5.77 -3.50
N PHE A 211 21.36 -4.99 -3.77
CA PHE A 211 20.06 -5.56 -4.14
C PHE A 211 20.14 -6.36 -5.46
N LEU A 212 20.87 -5.86 -6.46
CA LEU A 212 21.09 -6.61 -7.71
C LEU A 212 21.76 -7.95 -7.46
N ILE A 213 22.82 -8.00 -6.64
CA ILE A 213 23.54 -9.24 -6.31
C ILE A 213 22.60 -10.25 -5.62
N ILE A 214 21.77 -9.78 -4.69
CA ILE A 214 20.80 -10.62 -3.98
C ILE A 214 19.78 -11.19 -4.97
N LEU A 215 19.24 -10.36 -5.86
CA LEU A 215 18.25 -10.77 -6.85
C LEU A 215 18.80 -11.77 -7.86
N GLU A 216 20.01 -11.57 -8.37
CA GLU A 216 20.68 -12.54 -9.26
C GLU A 216 20.88 -13.90 -8.59
N LYS A 217 21.28 -13.89 -7.31
CA LYS A 217 21.44 -15.12 -6.54
C LYS A 217 20.11 -15.84 -6.34
N GLU A 218 19.05 -15.10 -6.02
CA GLU A 218 17.71 -15.66 -5.84
C GLU A 218 17.13 -16.20 -7.15
N GLU A 219 17.31 -15.48 -8.27
CA GLU A 219 16.89 -15.91 -9.59
C GLU A 219 17.59 -17.23 -9.99
N LYS A 220 18.91 -17.30 -9.83
CA LYS A 220 19.69 -18.51 -10.13
C LYS A 220 19.23 -19.70 -9.31
N GLU A 221 18.92 -19.47 -8.03
CA GLU A 221 18.43 -20.52 -7.14
C GLU A 221 17.03 -21.00 -7.54
N ARG A 222 16.13 -20.10 -7.94
CA ARG A 222 14.82 -20.49 -8.49
C ARG A 222 14.94 -21.28 -9.79
N MET A 223 15.81 -20.85 -10.70
CA MET A 223 16.05 -21.58 -11.95
C MET A 223 16.49 -23.01 -11.66
N ARG A 224 17.45 -23.18 -10.76
CA ARG A 224 17.92 -24.51 -10.30
C ARG A 224 16.79 -25.36 -9.73
N GLN A 225 15.92 -24.79 -8.89
CA GLN A 225 14.78 -25.50 -8.31
C GLN A 225 13.77 -25.94 -9.37
N VAL A 226 13.50 -25.08 -10.34
CA VAL A 226 12.62 -25.38 -11.47
C VAL A 226 13.20 -26.52 -12.30
N GLU A 227 14.48 -26.44 -12.68
CA GLU A 227 15.18 -27.49 -13.43
C GLU A 227 15.15 -28.83 -12.70
N GLN A 228 15.45 -28.85 -11.40
CA GLN A 228 15.41 -30.06 -10.58
C GLN A 228 13.99 -30.66 -10.53
N ARG A 229 12.96 -29.81 -10.38
CA ARG A 229 11.57 -30.26 -10.36
C ARG A 229 11.15 -30.87 -11.70
N TYR A 230 11.53 -30.25 -12.82
CA TYR A 230 11.26 -30.78 -14.15
C TYR A 230 12.02 -32.08 -14.41
N ALA A 231 13.29 -32.18 -13.99
CA ALA A 231 14.08 -33.40 -14.10
C ALA A 231 13.45 -34.56 -13.33
N ALA A 232 13.09 -34.34 -12.05
CA ALA A 232 12.43 -35.34 -11.22
C ALA A 232 11.07 -35.77 -11.78
N TYR A 233 10.28 -34.81 -12.31
CA TYR A 233 9.01 -35.13 -12.93
C TYR A 233 9.20 -35.96 -14.22
N ARG A 234 10.18 -35.61 -15.05
CA ARG A 234 10.54 -36.35 -16.26
C ARG A 234 10.95 -37.79 -15.93
N GLU A 235 11.77 -38.00 -14.91
CA GLU A 235 12.17 -39.35 -14.48
C GLU A 235 10.97 -40.20 -14.03
N LYS A 236 10.06 -39.62 -13.24
CA LYS A 236 8.82 -40.30 -12.82
C LYS A 236 7.95 -40.68 -14.03
N LEU A 237 7.84 -39.80 -15.02
CA LEU A 237 7.06 -40.05 -16.22
C LEU A 237 7.66 -41.21 -17.04
N LEU A 238 8.97 -41.21 -17.23
CA LEU A 238 9.67 -42.29 -17.94
C LEU A 238 9.55 -43.63 -17.20
N TRP A 239 9.67 -43.62 -15.87
CA TRP A 239 9.47 -44.82 -15.06
C TRP A 239 8.05 -45.37 -15.22
N ALA A 240 7.03 -44.51 -15.18
CA ALA A 240 5.64 -44.91 -15.38
C ALA A 240 5.39 -45.51 -16.78
N LEU A 241 5.96 -44.92 -17.83
CA LEU A 241 5.87 -45.44 -19.20
C LEU A 241 6.49 -46.84 -19.32
N GLY A 242 7.67 -47.06 -18.75
CA GLY A 242 8.32 -48.38 -18.76
C GLY A 242 7.53 -49.48 -18.03
N GLN A 243 6.75 -49.12 -17.00
CA GLN A 243 5.87 -50.05 -16.28
C GLN A 243 4.61 -50.45 -17.08
N VAL A 244 4.16 -49.59 -18.00
CA VAL A 244 3.02 -49.88 -18.88
C VAL A 244 3.44 -50.82 -20.01
N GLU A 245 4.64 -50.64 -20.56
CA GLU A 245 5.18 -51.49 -21.63
C GLU A 245 5.57 -52.91 -21.16
N SER A 246 5.80 -53.10 -19.85
CA SER A 246 6.26 -54.37 -19.27
C SER A 246 5.15 -55.26 -18.68
N LYS A 247 3.88 -54.84 -18.72
CA LYS A 247 2.74 -55.69 -18.35
C LYS A 247 2.25 -56.48 -19.58
N PRO A 248 2.38 -57.82 -19.62
CA PRO A 248 1.73 -58.63 -20.64
C PRO A 248 0.22 -58.62 -20.41
N GLY A 249 -0.55 -58.44 -21.50
CA GLY A 249 -2.01 -58.55 -21.52
C GLY A 249 -2.51 -59.97 -21.32
#